data_AF-A0A354YT27-F1
#
_entry.id   AF-A0A354YT27-F1
#
_cell.length_a   1.000
_cell.length_b   1.000
_cell.length_c   1.000
_cell.angle_alpha   90.00
_cell.angle_beta   90.00
_cell.angle_gamma   90.00
#
_symmetry.space_group_name_H-M   'P 1'
#
loop_
_entity.id
_entity.type
_entity.pdbx_description
1 polymer ?
#
loop_
_entity_poly.entity_id
_entity_poly.type
_entity_poly.pdbx_seq_one_letter_code
_entity_poly.pdbx_strand_id
1 'polypeptide(L)'
;QVTVEYEDDKPQRVTTVVVSAQHHPEVSSATIEKDIIEHVIKAVIPPEMIDDNTIFYVNPTGRFVIGGPQGDSGLTGRKIIVDTYGGMAR
;
A
#
# COMPACT_ATOMS: atom_id res chain seq x y z
N GLN A 1 2.44 -0.02 1.32
CA GLN A 1 3.31 -0.91 2.10
C GLN A 1 2.76 -2.32 1.99
N VAL A 2 3.63 -3.32 1.88
CA VAL A 2 3.23 -4.74 1.77
C VAL A 2 4.08 -5.54 2.76
N THR A 3 3.45 -6.45 3.48
CA THR A 3 4.10 -7.44 4.34
C THR A 3 3.89 -8.82 3.71
N VAL A 4 4.98 -9.54 3.50
CA VAL A 4 5.01 -10.85 2.85
C VAL A 4 5.54 -11.87 3.84
N GLU A 5 4.85 -13.00 3.93
CA GLU A 5 5.28 -14.17 4.68
C GLU A 5 6.26 -14.99 3.85
N TYR A 6 7.37 -15.39 4.47
CA TYR A 6 8.41 -16.20 3.84
C TYR A 6 8.61 -17.50 4.62
N GLU A 7 8.80 -18.58 3.89
CA GLU A 7 9.23 -19.88 4.41
C GLU A 7 10.35 -20.39 3.51
N ASP A 8 11.46 -20.80 4.11
CA ASP A 8 12.67 -21.27 3.41
C ASP A 8 13.11 -20.36 2.24
N ASP A 9 13.22 -19.05 2.54
CA ASP A 9 13.59 -17.99 1.59
C ASP A 9 12.65 -17.83 0.37
N LYS A 10 11.47 -18.45 0.40
CA LYS A 10 10.43 -18.34 -0.64
C LYS A 10 9.22 -17.56 -0.13
N PRO A 11 8.70 -16.60 -0.91
CA PRO A 11 7.48 -15.90 -0.54
C PRO A 11 6.29 -16.85 -0.64
N GLN A 12 5.51 -16.96 0.43
CA GLN A 12 4.33 -17.83 0.48
C GLN A 12 3.05 -17.06 0.20
N ARG A 13 2.85 -15.93 0.90
CA ARG A 13 1.62 -15.13 0.82
C ARG A 13 1.84 -13.69 1.27
N VAL A 14 0.92 -12.83 0.88
CA VAL A 14 0.82 -11.46 1.41
C VAL A 14 -0.05 -11.48 2.66
N THR A 15 0.52 -11.10 3.80
CA THR A 15 -0.22 -11.08 5.08
C THR A 15 -0.94 -9.76 5.28
N THR A 16 -0.35 -8.66 4.82
CA THR A 16 -0.92 -7.32 5.03
C THR A 16 -0.55 -6.39 3.89
N VAL A 17 -1.55 -5.64 3.41
CA VAL A 17 -1.37 -4.54 2.47
C VAL A 17 -1.90 -3.26 3.11
N VAL A 18 -1.10 -2.21 3.08
CA VAL A 18 -1.50 -0.87 3.52
C VAL A 18 -1.39 0.10 2.36
N VAL A 19 -2.50 0.77 2.04
CA VAL A 19 -2.57 1.83 1.03
C VAL A 19 -3.14 3.09 1.66
N SER A 20 -2.38 4.18 1.59
CA SER A 20 -2.87 5.53 1.90
C SER A 20 -2.88 6.34 0.61
N ALA A 21 -4.06 6.61 0.07
CA ALA A 21 -4.27 7.31 -1.18
C ALA A 21 -4.96 8.66 -0.93
N GLN A 22 -4.31 9.74 -1.38
CA GLN A 22 -4.91 11.07 -1.38
C GLN A 22 -6.11 11.09 -2.36
N HIS A 23 -7.20 11.75 -1.98
CA HIS A 23 -8.45 11.71 -2.75
C HIS A 23 -9.20 13.05 -2.73
N HIS A 24 -10.13 13.20 -3.68
CA HIS A 24 -11.06 14.34 -3.72
C HIS A 24 -12.02 14.29 -2.51
N PRO A 25 -12.36 15.43 -1.88
CA PRO A 25 -13.16 15.45 -0.65
C PRO A 25 -14.59 14.90 -0.78
N GLU A 26 -15.09 14.79 -2.02
CA GLU A 26 -16.45 14.31 -2.32
C GLU A 26 -16.54 12.78 -2.47
N VAL A 27 -15.40 12.08 -2.60
CA VAL A 27 -15.40 10.62 -2.74
C VAL A 27 -15.56 10.00 -1.36
N SER A 28 -16.47 9.02 -1.25
CA SER A 28 -16.71 8.32 0.00
C SER A 28 -15.58 7.34 0.35
N SER A 29 -15.32 7.14 1.64
CA SER A 29 -14.33 6.16 2.11
C SER A 29 -14.64 4.75 1.63
N ALA A 30 -15.91 4.36 1.59
CA ALA A 30 -16.32 3.03 1.11
C ALA A 30 -16.02 2.83 -0.38
N THR A 31 -16.21 3.88 -1.20
CA THR A 31 -15.82 3.86 -2.62
C THR A 31 -14.32 3.71 -2.76
N ILE A 32 -13.53 4.50 -2.02
CA ILE A 32 -12.07 4.45 -2.08
C ILE A 32 -11.56 3.06 -1.67
N GLU A 33 -12.05 2.52 -0.56
CA GLU A 33 -11.66 1.19 -0.07
C GLU A 33 -11.94 0.11 -1.11
N LYS A 34 -13.17 0.08 -1.64
CA LYS A 34 -13.56 -0.89 -2.67
C LYS A 34 -12.70 -0.75 -3.93
N ASP A 35 -12.54 0.47 -4.44
CA ASP A 35 -11.86 0.70 -5.71
C ASP A 35 -10.35 0.43 -5.61
N ILE A 36 -9.73 0.78 -4.48
CA ILE A 36 -8.32 0.44 -4.25
C ILE A 36 -8.13 -1.08 -4.14
N ILE A 37 -9.02 -1.79 -3.45
CA ILE A 37 -8.92 -3.26 -3.36
C ILE A 37 -9.07 -3.89 -4.75
N GLU A 38 -10.08 -3.48 -5.52
CA GLU A 38 -10.42 -4.11 -6.79
C GLU A 38 -9.48 -3.70 -7.93
N HIS A 39 -9.25 -2.40 -8.10
CA HIS A 39 -8.54 -1.85 -9.27
C HIS A 39 -7.05 -1.64 -9.05
N VAL A 40 -6.55 -1.75 -7.80
CA VAL A 40 -5.13 -1.60 -7.49
C VAL A 40 -4.57 -2.87 -6.87
N ILE A 41 -5.09 -3.31 -5.73
CA ILE A 41 -4.49 -4.42 -4.97
C ILE A 41 -4.64 -5.74 -5.74
N LYS A 42 -5.87 -6.14 -6.07
CA LYS A 42 -6.14 -7.39 -6.82
C LYS A 42 -5.68 -7.34 -8.28
N ALA A 43 -5.51 -6.14 -8.83
CA ALA A 43 -5.00 -5.98 -10.20
C ALA A 43 -3.48 -6.18 -10.28
N VAL A 44 -2.74 -5.99 -9.18
CA VAL A 44 -1.27 -6.01 -9.16
C VAL A 44 -0.71 -7.21 -8.42
N ILE A 45 -1.31 -7.60 -7.29
CA ILE A 45 -0.83 -8.75 -6.51
C ILE A 45 -1.38 -10.03 -7.14
N PRO A 46 -0.53 -11.04 -7.42
CA PRO A 46 -0.98 -12.32 -7.96
C PRO A 46 -2.05 -12.95 -7.05
N PRO A 47 -3.17 -13.44 -7.61
CA PRO A 47 -4.27 -14.02 -6.82
C PRO A 47 -3.82 -15.14 -5.90
N GLU A 48 -2.83 -15.93 -6.29
CA GLU A 48 -2.26 -17.03 -5.50
C GLU A 48 -1.55 -16.58 -4.22
N MET A 49 -1.21 -15.29 -4.10
CA MET A 49 -0.59 -14.73 -2.89
C MET A 49 -1.59 -14.07 -1.94
N ILE A 50 -2.88 -13.99 -2.32
CA ILE A 50 -3.95 -13.41 -1.50
C ILE A 50 -4.85 -14.55 -1.01
N ASP A 51 -5.16 -14.54 0.28
CA ASP A 51 -6.12 -15.47 0.87
C ASP A 51 -7.08 -14.75 1.84
N ASP A 52 -7.99 -15.53 2.44
CA ASP A 52 -9.01 -15.03 3.36
C ASP A 52 -8.43 -14.40 4.64
N ASN A 53 -7.15 -14.67 4.95
CA ASN A 53 -6.44 -14.12 6.10
C ASN A 53 -5.59 -12.90 5.71
N THR A 54 -5.56 -12.46 4.44
CA THR A 54 -4.85 -11.25 4.01
C THR A 54 -5.59 -10.02 4.52
N ILE A 55 -4.89 -9.15 5.25
CA ILE A 55 -5.47 -7.94 5.83
C ILE A 55 -5.23 -6.74 4.92
N PHE A 56 -6.31 -6.04 4.54
CA PHE A 56 -6.25 -4.81 3.76
C PHE A 56 -6.52 -3.59 4.65
N TYR A 57 -5.57 -2.66 4.72
CA TYR A 57 -5.75 -1.35 5.35
C TYR A 57 -5.75 -0.28 4.26
N VAL A 58 -6.94 0.22 3.89
CA VAL A 58 -7.08 1.34 2.96
C VAL A 58 -7.46 2.59 3.72
N ASN A 59 -6.65 3.64 3.61
CA ASN A 59 -6.81 4.92 4.32
C ASN A 59 -7.15 4.74 5.81
N PRO A 60 -6.34 3.99 6.60
CA PRO A 60 -6.68 3.65 7.99
C PRO A 60 -6.77 4.87 8.91
N THR A 61 -6.16 6.00 8.53
CA THR A 61 -6.25 7.28 9.26
C THR A 61 -7.50 8.09 8.89
N GLY A 62 -8.37 7.57 8.03
CA GLY A 62 -9.57 8.25 7.54
C GLY A 62 -9.28 9.13 6.32
N ARG A 63 -9.69 10.41 6.37
CA ARG A 63 -9.65 11.29 5.21
C ARG A 63 -8.22 11.73 4.87
N PHE A 64 -7.84 11.59 3.59
CA PHE A 64 -6.57 12.08 3.07
C PHE A 64 -6.84 13.03 1.89
N VAL A 65 -7.23 14.27 2.19
CA VAL A 65 -7.60 15.27 1.18
C VAL A 65 -6.44 16.20 0.84
N ILE A 66 -5.70 16.66 1.86
CA ILE A 66 -4.54 17.54 1.69
C ILE A 66 -3.28 16.66 1.66
N GLY A 67 -2.46 16.85 0.63
CA GLY A 67 -1.24 16.08 0.40
C GLY A 67 -0.28 16.85 -0.50
N GLY A 68 0.74 16.17 -1.02
CA GLY A 68 1.82 16.81 -1.76
C GLY A 68 2.63 17.79 -0.90
N PRO A 69 3.31 18.77 -1.51
CA PRO A 69 4.17 19.73 -0.80
C PRO A 69 3.46 20.57 0.27
N GLN A 70 2.13 20.73 0.16
CA GLN A 70 1.33 21.42 1.18
C GLN A 70 1.20 20.61 2.47
N GLY A 71 1.22 19.27 2.38
CA GLY A 71 1.08 18.36 3.51
C GLY A 71 2.41 17.86 4.09
N ASP A 72 3.46 17.76 3.28
CA ASP A 72 4.80 17.31 3.71
C ASP A 72 5.89 17.89 2.80
N SER A 73 7.00 18.34 3.38
CA SER A 73 8.11 18.96 2.64
C SER A 73 8.93 17.89 1.90
N GLY A 74 9.03 18.02 0.58
CA GLY A 74 9.85 17.15 -0.25
C GLY A 74 11.31 17.58 -0.32
N LEU A 75 12.24 16.64 -0.13
CA LEU A 75 13.68 16.85 -0.35
C LEU A 75 14.26 15.72 -1.19
N THR A 76 15.22 16.06 -2.04
CA THR A 76 15.97 15.10 -2.87
C THR A 76 16.69 14.07 -2.01
N GLY A 77 16.73 12.81 -2.47
CA GLY A 77 17.49 11.74 -1.81
C GLY A 77 16.91 11.26 -0.48
N ARG A 78 15.61 11.48 -0.22
CA ARG A 78 14.94 11.04 1.02
C ARG A 78 14.12 9.75 0.87
N LYS A 79 14.23 9.06 -0.27
CA LYS A 79 13.54 7.77 -0.56
C LYS A 79 14.51 6.65 -0.98
N ILE A 80 15.78 6.74 -0.59
CA ILE A 80 16.86 5.83 -1.04
C ILE A 80 16.59 4.32 -0.85
N ILE A 81 15.87 3.92 0.20
CA ILE A 81 15.53 2.50 0.42
C ILE A 81 14.42 2.03 -0.54
N VAL A 82 13.49 2.93 -0.87
CA VAL A 82 12.46 2.69 -1.88
C VAL A 82 13.07 2.66 -3.29
N ASP A 83 14.07 3.51 -3.54
CA ASP A 83 14.78 3.57 -4.82
C ASP A 83 15.68 2.35 -5.08
N THR A 84 15.93 1.52 -4.07
CA THR A 84 16.83 0.37 -4.14
C THR A 84 16.07 -0.94 -3.91
N TYR A 85 16.36 -1.67 -2.82
CA TYR A 85 15.91 -3.04 -2.60
C TYR A 85 14.83 -3.16 -1.52
N GLY A 86 14.15 -2.07 -1.18
CA GLY A 86 13.09 -2.09 -0.18
C GLY A 86 13.55 -2.52 1.23
N GLY A 87 14.85 -2.42 1.51
CA GLY A 87 15.46 -2.82 2.77
C GLY A 87 16.01 -4.26 2.80
N MET A 88 15.90 -5.02 1.71
CA MET A 88 16.35 -6.41 1.64
C MET A 88 17.87 -6.57 1.49
N ALA A 89 18.52 -5.67 0.75
CA ALA A 89 19.96 -5.73 0.48
C ALA A 89 20.71 -4.50 1.04
N ARG A 90 22.04 -4.52 0.96
CA ARG A 90 22.95 -3.45 1.40
C ARG A 90 23.79 -2.92 0.26
#